data_AF-A0A8J2YS74-F1
#
_entry.id   AF-A0A8J2YS74-F1
#
_cell.length_a   1.000
_cell.length_b   1.000
_cell.length_c   1.000
_cell.angle_alpha   90.00
_cell.angle_beta   90.00
_cell.angle_gamma   90.00
#
_symmetry.space_group_name_H-M   'P 1'
#
loop_
_entity.id
_entity.type
_entity.pdbx_description
1 polymer ?
#
loop_
_entity_poly.entity_id
_entity_poly.type
_entity_poly.pdbx_seq_one_letter_code
_entity_poly.pdbx_strand_id
1 'polypeptide(L)'
;MSALLEALPGLAMIGLMCVVAVAIECGGNVDRQRHCRAAAFNLAYYFTTTAALAPVMSIAASGVAVSLNSIGGGLVALPAGGWWFPANVLAILLVTDFLEYSYHYAQHKVPLLWRMHSLHHSEEQINATTTTRQFWFDQIIRAMVILPIVGLAIRTDASVVVVARMLVVANGIHVHMSLQRGWGRLWWLLNSPQYHRCHHSFLPQHIDRNLAPMFPIWDILFGTAYRAAADEYPPTGLQPSVRPSLLGAVLWPLRAGASGR
;
A
#
# COMPACT_ATOMS: atom_id res chain seq x y z
N MET A 1 15.24 -19.42 11.06
CA MET A 1 15.53 -19.79 9.65
C MET A 1 14.26 -20.18 8.89
N SER A 2 13.31 -20.92 9.49
CA SER A 2 12.03 -21.32 8.85
C SER A 2 11.17 -20.17 8.34
N ALA A 3 10.88 -19.16 9.17
CA ALA A 3 9.98 -18.05 8.79
C ALA A 3 10.46 -17.24 7.57
N LEU A 4 11.78 -17.07 7.41
CA LEU A 4 12.33 -16.40 6.24
C LEU A 4 12.14 -17.26 4.98
N LEU A 5 12.41 -18.56 5.07
CA LEU A 5 12.24 -19.49 3.95
C LEU A 5 10.78 -19.57 3.48
N GLU A 6 9.82 -19.56 4.40
CA GLU A 6 8.39 -19.52 4.10
C GLU A 6 7.96 -18.21 3.41
N ALA A 7 8.63 -17.09 3.73
CA ALA A 7 8.35 -15.79 3.12
C ALA A 7 8.96 -15.62 1.71
N LEU A 8 10.00 -16.39 1.37
CA LEU A 8 10.76 -16.23 0.12
C LEU A 8 9.88 -16.27 -1.14
N PRO A 9 8.92 -17.19 -1.33
CA PRO A 9 8.11 -17.22 -2.53
C PRO A 9 7.28 -15.94 -2.73
N GLY A 10 6.69 -15.43 -1.65
CA GLY A 10 5.91 -14.18 -1.68
C GLY A 10 6.80 -12.97 -1.96
N LEU A 11 7.98 -12.90 -1.33
CA LEU A 11 8.97 -11.86 -1.57
C LEU A 11 9.45 -11.85 -3.03
N ALA A 12 9.76 -13.02 -3.58
CA ALA A 12 10.19 -13.19 -4.96
C ALA A 12 9.09 -12.78 -5.94
N MET A 13 7.83 -13.13 -5.67
CA MET A 13 6.68 -12.75 -6.50
C MET A 13 6.51 -11.23 -6.54
N ILE A 14 6.52 -10.56 -5.39
CA ILE A 14 6.37 -9.09 -5.31
C ILE A 14 7.53 -8.39 -6.02
N GLY A 15 8.75 -8.87 -5.81
CA GLY A 15 9.95 -8.38 -6.50
C GLY A 15 9.82 -8.53 -8.03
N LEU A 16 9.38 -9.69 -8.51
CA LEU A 16 9.17 -9.94 -9.93
C LEU A 16 8.08 -9.01 -10.52
N MET A 17 6.94 -8.87 -9.84
CA MET A 17 5.86 -7.97 -10.28
C MET A 17 6.36 -6.52 -10.39
N CYS A 18 7.14 -6.07 -9.40
CA CYS A 18 7.76 -4.74 -9.43
C CYS A 18 8.75 -4.59 -10.60
N VAL A 19 9.62 -5.58 -10.84
CA VAL A 19 10.58 -5.54 -11.96
C VAL A 19 9.87 -5.48 -13.31
N VAL A 20 8.83 -6.28 -13.50
CA VAL A 20 8.01 -6.27 -14.72
C VAL A 20 7.33 -4.91 -14.90
N ALA A 21 6.72 -4.37 -13.84
CA ALA A 21 6.06 -3.06 -13.90
C ALA A 21 7.06 -1.93 -14.22
N VAL A 22 8.25 -1.94 -13.62
CA VAL A 22 9.33 -0.99 -13.92
C VAL A 22 9.82 -1.11 -15.37
N ALA A 23 9.91 -2.33 -15.91
CA ALA A 23 10.26 -2.53 -17.31
C ALA A 23 9.22 -1.91 -18.26
N ILE A 24 7.92 -2.06 -17.94
CA ILE A 24 6.83 -1.41 -18.68
C ILE A 24 6.95 0.11 -18.62
N GLU A 25 7.18 0.69 -17.43
CA GLU A 25 7.33 2.14 -17.24
C GLU A 25 8.51 2.71 -18.04
N CYS A 26 9.65 2.01 -18.04
CA CYS A 26 10.84 2.39 -18.82
C CYS A 26 10.60 2.39 -20.34
N GLY A 27 9.57 1.69 -20.82
CA GLY A 27 9.12 1.75 -22.21
C GLY A 27 8.39 3.06 -22.57
N GLY A 28 7.95 3.83 -21.58
CA GLY A 28 7.28 5.12 -21.75
C GLY A 28 8.22 6.33 -21.69
N ASN A 29 7.62 7.51 -21.49
CA ASN A 29 8.33 8.79 -21.38
C ASN A 29 8.70 9.10 -19.92
N VAL A 30 9.74 8.44 -19.41
CA VAL A 30 10.27 8.63 -18.04
C VAL A 30 11.77 8.91 -18.06
N ASP A 31 12.29 9.62 -17.05
CA ASP A 31 13.73 9.68 -16.79
C ASP A 31 14.21 8.32 -16.27
N ARG A 32 14.63 7.45 -17.20
CA ARG A 32 15.06 6.07 -16.91
C ARG A 32 16.11 5.99 -15.81
N GLN A 33 17.05 6.94 -15.75
CA GLN A 33 18.13 6.88 -14.77
C GLN A 33 17.60 7.15 -13.35
N ARG A 34 16.74 8.16 -13.19
CA ARG A 34 16.09 8.43 -11.90
C ARG A 34 15.16 7.29 -11.49
N HIS A 35 14.39 6.79 -12.45
CA HIS A 35 13.42 5.70 -12.25
C HIS A 35 14.08 4.41 -11.74
N CYS A 36 15.15 3.95 -12.40
CA CYS A 36 15.89 2.77 -11.97
C CYS A 36 16.58 2.96 -10.62
N ARG A 37 17.08 4.17 -10.32
CA ARG A 37 17.68 4.48 -9.01
C ARG A 37 16.67 4.43 -7.88
N ALA A 38 15.49 5.01 -8.08
CA ALA A 38 14.37 4.94 -7.13
C ALA A 38 13.93 3.48 -6.92
N ALA A 39 13.75 2.73 -8.00
CA ALA A 39 13.41 1.31 -7.95
C ALA A 39 14.43 0.47 -7.18
N ALA A 40 15.73 0.65 -7.46
CA ALA A 40 16.80 -0.04 -6.76
C ALA A 40 16.79 0.25 -5.25
N PHE A 41 16.60 1.53 -4.87
CA PHE A 41 16.49 1.92 -3.47
C PHE A 41 15.27 1.28 -2.79
N ASN A 42 14.07 1.40 -3.40
CA ASN A 42 12.82 0.92 -2.82
C ASN A 42 12.84 -0.60 -2.64
N LEU A 43 13.38 -1.34 -3.61
CA LEU A 43 13.54 -2.79 -3.52
C LEU A 43 14.59 -3.19 -2.47
N ALA A 44 15.76 -2.54 -2.45
CA ALA A 44 16.79 -2.82 -1.45
C ALA A 44 16.27 -2.59 -0.03
N TYR A 45 15.55 -1.48 0.19
CA TYR A 45 14.92 -1.17 1.46
C TYR A 45 13.84 -2.20 1.84
N TYR A 46 12.96 -2.56 0.90
CA TYR A 46 11.90 -3.53 1.09
C TYR A 46 12.44 -4.92 1.48
N PHE A 47 13.41 -5.45 0.73
CA PHE A 47 13.99 -6.75 1.03
C PHE A 47 14.72 -6.74 2.37
N THR A 48 15.45 -5.66 2.69
CA THR A 48 16.16 -5.52 3.95
C THR A 48 15.20 -5.51 5.15
N THR A 49 14.18 -4.65 5.10
CA THR A 49 13.22 -4.50 6.21
C THR A 49 12.31 -5.71 6.35
N THR A 50 11.84 -6.29 5.24
CA THR A 50 10.94 -7.45 5.30
C THR A 50 11.67 -8.72 5.74
N ALA A 51 12.92 -8.93 5.30
CA ALA A 51 13.71 -10.06 5.79
C ALA A 51 13.99 -9.94 7.30
N ALA A 52 14.29 -8.73 7.79
CA ALA A 52 14.49 -8.46 9.21
C ALA A 52 13.20 -8.66 10.04
N LEU A 53 12.04 -8.29 9.49
CA LEU A 53 10.75 -8.41 10.17
C LEU A 53 10.09 -9.78 10.03
N ALA A 54 10.52 -10.65 9.11
CA ALA A 54 9.85 -11.92 8.82
C ALA A 54 9.53 -12.78 10.07
N PRO A 55 10.44 -12.94 11.06
CA PRO A 55 10.11 -13.68 12.29
C PRO A 55 9.01 -13.01 13.12
N VAL A 56 9.07 -11.67 13.26
CA VAL A 56 8.07 -10.89 14.01
C VAL A 56 6.71 -11.01 13.33
N MET A 57 6.67 -10.89 12.00
CA MET A 57 5.43 -10.99 11.22
C MET A 57 4.83 -12.41 11.25
N SER A 58 5.67 -13.45 11.30
CA SER A 58 5.22 -14.84 11.44
C SER A 58 4.59 -15.10 12.82
N ILE A 59 5.22 -14.61 13.89
CA ILE A 59 4.67 -14.69 15.26
C ILE A 59 3.36 -13.91 15.34
N ALA A 60 3.35 -12.69 14.80
CA ALA A 60 2.17 -11.83 14.72
C ALA A 60 1.00 -12.54 14.05
N ALA A 61 1.18 -13.01 12.82
CA ALA A 61 0.14 -13.68 12.05
C ALA A 61 -0.37 -14.94 12.75
N SER A 62 0.54 -15.74 13.33
CA SER A 62 0.19 -16.95 14.08
C SER A 62 -0.62 -16.61 15.34
N GLY A 63 -0.21 -15.59 16.09
CA GLY A 63 -0.91 -15.14 17.28
C GLY A 63 -2.33 -14.64 16.97
N VAL A 64 -2.48 -13.88 15.89
CA VAL A 64 -3.80 -13.44 15.40
C VAL A 64 -4.65 -14.64 15.01
N ALA A 65 -4.11 -15.59 14.23
CA ALA A 65 -4.83 -16.78 13.82
C ALA A 65 -5.27 -17.64 15.03
N VAL A 66 -4.39 -17.88 15.99
CA VAL A 66 -4.70 -18.64 17.21
C VAL A 66 -5.79 -17.93 18.03
N SER A 67 -5.67 -16.60 18.20
CA SER A 67 -6.64 -15.81 18.96
C SER A 67 -8.03 -15.78 18.31
N LEU A 68 -8.08 -15.67 16.99
CA LEU A 68 -9.35 -15.75 16.25
C LEU A 68 -9.98 -17.14 16.36
N ASN A 69 -9.18 -18.21 16.23
CA ASN A 69 -9.69 -19.57 16.35
C ASN A 69 -10.16 -19.90 17.77
N SER A 70 -9.51 -19.37 18.82
CA SER A 70 -9.90 -19.63 20.21
C SER A 70 -11.25 -19.03 20.59
N ILE A 71 -11.73 -18.00 19.86
CA ILE A 71 -13.04 -17.38 20.05
C ILE A 71 -14.11 -17.87 19.05
N GLY A 72 -13.83 -18.93 18.28
CA GLY A 72 -14.76 -19.52 17.31
C GLY A 72 -14.63 -19.01 15.86
N GLY A 73 -13.64 -18.16 15.59
CA GLY A 73 -13.38 -17.57 14.28
C GLY A 73 -14.11 -16.25 14.03
N GLY A 74 -14.16 -15.83 12.77
CA GLY A 74 -14.87 -14.61 12.36
C GLY A 74 -16.39 -14.69 12.54
N LEU A 75 -17.00 -13.54 12.79
CA LEU A 75 -18.41 -13.32 13.10
C LEU A 75 -19.34 -13.73 11.95
N VAL A 76 -18.94 -13.44 10.70
CA VAL A 76 -19.72 -13.79 9.51
C VAL A 76 -19.01 -14.93 8.78
N ALA A 77 -19.66 -16.09 8.71
CA ALA A 77 -19.20 -17.23 7.92
C ALA A 77 -19.87 -17.20 6.54
N LEU A 78 -19.08 -17.03 5.49
CA LEU A 78 -19.58 -17.04 4.12
C LEU A 78 -19.25 -18.39 3.46
N PRO A 79 -20.17 -18.99 2.67
CA PRO A 79 -19.81 -20.15 1.85
C PRO A 79 -18.65 -19.79 0.93
N ALA A 80 -17.79 -20.73 0.58
CA ALA A 80 -16.61 -20.44 -0.25
C ALA A 80 -16.66 -21.07 -1.65
N GLY A 81 -17.68 -21.87 -1.94
CA GLY A 81 -17.85 -22.55 -3.23
C GLY A 81 -18.63 -21.72 -4.27
N GLY A 82 -18.34 -21.94 -5.55
CA GLY A 82 -19.08 -21.35 -6.66
C GLY A 82 -19.01 -19.82 -6.68
N TRP A 83 -20.16 -19.17 -6.88
CA TRP A 83 -20.26 -17.69 -6.91
C TRP A 83 -19.92 -17.02 -5.58
N TRP A 84 -19.90 -17.77 -4.48
CA TRP A 84 -19.50 -17.21 -3.19
C TRP A 84 -17.99 -16.97 -3.09
N PHE A 85 -17.17 -17.68 -3.87
CA PHE A 85 -15.72 -17.44 -3.87
C PHE A 85 -15.40 -15.98 -4.28
N PRO A 86 -15.78 -15.49 -5.47
CA PRO A 86 -15.51 -14.10 -5.86
C PRO A 86 -16.26 -13.08 -4.98
N ALA A 87 -17.45 -13.42 -4.46
CA ALA A 87 -18.16 -12.56 -3.53
C ALA A 87 -17.39 -12.36 -2.21
N ASN A 88 -16.81 -13.43 -1.65
CA ASN A 88 -15.98 -13.34 -0.45
C ASN A 88 -14.69 -12.56 -0.71
N VAL A 89 -14.07 -12.74 -1.88
CA VAL A 89 -12.90 -11.94 -2.29
C VAL A 89 -13.29 -10.46 -2.29
N LEU A 90 -14.39 -10.09 -2.95
CA LEU A 90 -14.87 -8.70 -2.99
C LEU A 90 -15.19 -8.16 -1.59
N ALA A 91 -15.84 -8.96 -0.74
CA ALA A 91 -16.15 -8.56 0.63
C ALA A 91 -14.88 -8.28 1.45
N ILE A 92 -13.87 -9.15 1.36
CA ILE A 92 -12.56 -8.94 2.00
C ILE A 92 -11.89 -7.68 1.45
N LEU A 93 -11.92 -7.47 0.14
CA LEU A 93 -11.34 -6.27 -0.48
C LEU A 93 -12.01 -4.99 0.04
N LEU A 94 -13.35 -4.95 0.10
CA LEU A 94 -14.07 -3.77 0.60
C LEU A 94 -13.78 -3.47 2.08
N VAL A 95 -13.78 -4.50 2.94
CA VAL A 95 -13.48 -4.33 4.37
C VAL A 95 -12.02 -3.92 4.57
N THR A 96 -11.11 -4.59 3.88
CA THR A 96 -9.67 -4.28 3.95
C THR A 96 -9.41 -2.86 3.46
N ASP A 97 -9.97 -2.47 2.31
CA ASP A 97 -9.77 -1.15 1.72
C ASP A 97 -10.34 -0.04 2.60
N PHE A 98 -11.46 -0.26 3.28
CA PHE A 98 -12.00 0.70 4.25
C PHE A 98 -11.11 0.87 5.49
N LEU A 99 -10.58 -0.23 6.05
CA LEU A 99 -9.66 -0.18 7.18
C LEU A 99 -8.33 0.49 6.80
N GLU A 100 -7.83 0.16 5.61
CA GLU A 100 -6.66 0.78 5.00
C GLU A 100 -6.88 2.27 4.75
N TYR A 101 -8.02 2.67 4.18
CA TYR A 101 -8.44 4.08 4.05
C TYR A 101 -8.45 4.79 5.41
N SER A 102 -9.03 4.16 6.43
CA SER A 102 -9.13 4.75 7.77
C SER A 102 -7.75 4.94 8.40
N TYR A 103 -6.87 3.95 8.27
CA TYR A 103 -5.48 4.05 8.73
C TYR A 103 -4.72 5.13 7.96
N HIS A 104 -4.91 5.21 6.64
CA HIS A 104 -4.28 6.19 5.79
C HIS A 104 -4.75 7.62 6.09
N TYR A 105 -6.05 7.79 6.34
CA TYR A 105 -6.59 9.05 6.86
C TYR A 105 -5.92 9.43 8.19
N ALA A 106 -5.77 8.49 9.12
CA ALA A 106 -5.05 8.75 10.36
C ALA A 106 -3.56 9.10 10.12
N GLN A 107 -2.89 8.46 9.15
CA GLN A 107 -1.54 8.82 8.71
C GLN A 107 -1.45 10.26 8.21
N HIS A 108 -2.51 10.77 7.58
CA HIS A 108 -2.58 12.15 7.11
C HIS A 108 -3.10 13.15 8.16
N LYS A 109 -3.60 12.71 9.32
CA LYS A 109 -4.12 13.62 10.36
C LYS A 109 -3.34 13.61 11.68
N VAL A 110 -2.68 12.50 12.01
CA VAL A 110 -1.91 12.36 13.26
C VAL A 110 -0.44 12.63 12.98
N PRO A 111 0.21 13.63 13.62
CA PRO A 111 1.59 14.03 13.30
C PRO A 111 2.61 12.89 13.38
N LEU A 112 2.49 11.99 14.35
CA LEU A 112 3.39 10.84 14.48
C LEU A 112 3.23 9.86 13.31
N LEU A 113 1.98 9.54 12.93
CA LEU A 113 1.71 8.64 11.81
C LEU A 113 2.11 9.29 10.49
N TRP A 114 1.92 10.60 10.34
CA TRP A 114 2.44 11.36 9.19
C TRP A 114 3.96 11.25 9.10
N ARG A 115 4.68 11.39 10.21
CA ARG A 115 6.15 11.26 10.20
C ARG A 115 6.62 9.90 9.72
N MET A 116 5.87 8.84 9.96
CA MET A 116 6.17 7.51 9.43
C MET A 116 5.81 7.45 7.94
N HIS A 117 4.59 7.87 7.61
CA HIS A 117 4.04 7.81 6.28
C HIS A 117 4.74 8.74 5.28
N SER A 118 5.37 9.82 5.73
CA SER A 118 6.09 10.75 4.86
C SER A 118 7.31 10.13 4.17
N LEU A 119 7.80 8.97 4.64
CA LEU A 119 8.79 8.19 3.88
C LEU A 119 8.20 7.77 2.54
N HIS A 120 6.93 7.35 2.52
CA HIS A 120 6.20 6.99 1.32
C HIS A 120 6.06 8.18 0.37
N HIS A 121 5.61 9.32 0.90
CA HIS A 121 5.46 10.56 0.14
C HIS A 121 6.79 11.23 -0.25
N SER A 122 7.94 10.80 0.27
CA SER A 122 9.24 11.36 -0.09
C SER A 122 9.74 10.96 -1.48
N GLU A 123 8.99 10.13 -2.21
CA GLU A 123 9.34 9.76 -3.57
C GLU A 123 9.02 10.88 -4.58
N GLU A 124 10.08 11.50 -5.12
CA GLU A 124 9.97 12.57 -6.12
C GLU A 124 9.54 12.08 -7.50
N GLN A 125 9.73 10.79 -7.77
CA GLN A 125 9.39 10.15 -9.03
C GLN A 125 8.67 8.83 -8.72
N ILE A 126 7.38 8.93 -8.39
CA ILE A 126 6.58 7.74 -8.10
C ILE A 126 6.67 6.75 -9.25
N ASN A 127 6.83 5.47 -8.92
CA ASN A 127 6.86 4.36 -9.85
C ASN A 127 6.32 3.11 -9.16
N ALA A 128 6.21 2.01 -9.90
CA ALA A 128 5.64 0.76 -9.40
C ALA A 128 6.23 0.27 -8.06
N THR A 129 7.51 0.55 -7.77
CA THR A 129 8.17 0.16 -6.52
C THR A 129 7.87 1.08 -5.34
N THR A 130 7.29 2.26 -5.55
CA THR A 130 6.92 3.18 -4.47
C THR A 130 5.94 2.52 -3.49
N THR A 131 5.16 1.53 -3.95
CA THR A 131 4.31 0.71 -3.07
C THR A 131 5.10 -0.01 -1.97
N THR A 132 6.40 -0.30 -2.15
CA THR A 132 7.25 -0.98 -1.17
C THR A 132 8.01 0.00 -0.28
N ARG A 133 7.89 1.30 -0.53
CA ARG A 133 8.51 2.39 0.24
C ARG A 133 7.58 2.81 1.38
N GLN A 134 7.45 1.95 2.39
CA GLN A 134 6.65 2.22 3.60
C GLN A 134 7.53 2.11 4.83
N PHE A 135 7.28 2.91 5.86
CA PHE A 135 8.07 2.78 7.09
C PHE A 135 7.80 1.40 7.70
N TRP A 136 8.86 0.67 8.04
CA TRP A 136 8.77 -0.75 8.40
C TRP A 136 7.78 -1.06 9.54
N PHE A 137 7.57 -0.11 10.47
CA PHE A 137 6.62 -0.29 11.57
C PHE A 137 5.14 -0.23 11.12
N ASP A 138 4.84 0.37 9.96
CA ASP A 138 3.50 0.31 9.36
C ASP A 138 3.06 -1.14 9.14
N GLN A 139 3.98 -2.03 8.77
CA GLN A 139 3.66 -3.45 8.56
C GLN A 139 3.18 -4.11 9.87
N ILE A 140 3.79 -3.76 11.00
CA ILE A 140 3.42 -4.28 12.32
C ILE A 140 2.04 -3.76 12.71
N ILE A 141 1.77 -2.46 12.52
CA ILE A 141 0.44 -1.88 12.80
C ILE A 141 -0.64 -2.58 11.97
N ARG A 142 -0.41 -2.76 10.68
CA ARG A 142 -1.34 -3.47 9.79
C ARG A 142 -1.60 -4.90 10.26
N ALA A 143 -0.55 -5.62 10.65
CA ALA A 143 -0.68 -7.00 11.13
C ALA A 143 -1.38 -7.11 12.49
N MET A 144 -1.24 -6.11 13.35
CA MET A 144 -1.81 -6.11 14.71
C MET A 144 -3.21 -5.51 14.80
N VAL A 145 -3.59 -4.68 13.83
CA VAL A 145 -4.86 -3.93 13.86
C VAL A 145 -5.77 -4.35 12.71
N ILE A 146 -5.29 -4.28 11.46
CA ILE A 146 -6.14 -4.51 10.30
C ILE A 146 -6.44 -6.01 10.12
N LEU A 147 -5.41 -6.88 10.13
CA LEU A 147 -5.60 -8.32 9.92
C LEU A 147 -6.56 -8.97 10.94
N PRO A 148 -6.48 -8.69 12.26
CA PRO A 148 -7.42 -9.25 13.22
C PRO A 148 -8.85 -8.77 12.99
N ILE A 149 -9.05 -7.50 12.63
CA ILE A 149 -10.40 -6.97 12.37
C ILE A 149 -10.99 -7.63 11.12
N VAL A 150 -10.23 -7.80 10.05
CA VAL A 150 -10.69 -8.51 8.85
C VAL A 150 -11.03 -9.96 9.17
N GLY A 151 -10.14 -10.67 9.88
CA GLY A 151 -10.36 -12.07 10.27
C GLY A 151 -11.49 -12.26 11.28
N LEU A 152 -11.74 -11.27 12.14
CA LEU A 152 -12.90 -11.23 13.03
C LEU A 152 -14.19 -10.92 12.26
N ALA A 153 -14.15 -10.05 11.25
CA ALA A 153 -15.33 -9.71 10.48
C ALA A 153 -15.80 -10.89 9.60
N ILE A 154 -14.87 -11.53 8.89
CA ILE A 154 -15.17 -12.52 7.86
C ILE A 154 -14.37 -13.80 8.11
N ARG A 155 -15.09 -14.89 8.36
CA ARG A 155 -14.56 -16.25 8.36
C ARG A 155 -14.72 -16.86 6.97
N THR A 156 -13.61 -17.17 6.32
CA THR A 156 -13.58 -17.74 4.96
C THR A 156 -12.34 -18.61 4.77
N ASP A 157 -12.29 -19.36 3.66
CA ASP A 157 -11.14 -20.18 3.29
C ASP A 157 -9.87 -19.36 3.04
N ALA A 158 -8.72 -19.96 3.38
CA ALA A 158 -7.41 -19.36 3.20
C ALA A 158 -7.12 -18.97 1.74
N SER A 159 -7.66 -19.72 0.77
CA SER A 159 -7.51 -19.42 -0.66
C SER A 159 -8.13 -18.08 -1.05
N VAL A 160 -9.30 -17.73 -0.49
CA VAL A 160 -9.96 -16.43 -0.69
C VAL A 160 -9.07 -15.30 -0.16
N VAL A 161 -8.52 -15.48 1.05
CA VAL A 161 -7.61 -14.49 1.68
C VAL A 161 -6.34 -14.30 0.84
N VAL A 162 -5.76 -15.39 0.33
CA VAL A 162 -4.58 -15.32 -0.55
C VAL A 162 -4.89 -14.55 -1.83
N VAL A 163 -6.00 -14.84 -2.51
CA VAL A 163 -6.41 -14.14 -3.73
C VAL A 163 -6.65 -12.65 -3.46
N ALA A 164 -7.39 -12.31 -2.41
CA ALA A 164 -7.62 -10.92 -2.03
C ALA A 164 -6.30 -10.18 -1.74
N ARG A 165 -5.37 -10.81 -1.02
CA ARG A 165 -4.04 -10.23 -0.77
C ARG A 165 -3.24 -10.00 -2.05
N MET A 166 -3.28 -10.93 -3.01
CA MET A 166 -2.62 -10.75 -4.30
C MET A 166 -3.20 -9.57 -5.07
N LEU A 167 -4.53 -9.39 -5.04
CA LEU A 167 -5.19 -8.24 -5.67
C LEU A 167 -4.83 -6.92 -5.01
N VAL A 168 -4.73 -6.86 -3.67
CA VAL A 168 -4.25 -5.66 -2.95
C VAL A 168 -2.83 -5.30 -3.37
N VAL A 169 -1.93 -6.29 -3.43
CA VAL A 169 -0.53 -6.06 -3.87
C VAL A 169 -0.48 -5.60 -5.33
N ALA A 170 -1.21 -6.27 -6.22
CA ALA A 170 -1.29 -5.89 -7.63
C ALA A 170 -1.82 -4.46 -7.80
N ASN A 171 -2.86 -4.08 -7.03
CA ASN A 171 -3.37 -2.71 -7.03
C ASN A 171 -2.33 -1.71 -6.52
N GLY A 172 -1.66 -2.00 -5.41
CA GLY A 172 -0.59 -1.14 -4.88
C GLY A 172 0.51 -0.88 -5.91
N ILE A 173 0.99 -1.92 -6.59
CA ILE A 173 1.95 -1.78 -7.70
C ILE A 173 1.35 -0.93 -8.82
N HIS A 174 0.13 -1.24 -9.24
CA HIS A 174 -0.53 -0.59 -10.38
C HIS A 174 -0.75 0.92 -10.17
N VAL A 175 -1.32 1.33 -9.03
CA VAL A 175 -1.66 2.74 -8.77
C VAL A 175 -0.43 3.62 -8.55
N HIS A 176 0.72 3.04 -8.21
CA HIS A 176 1.97 3.79 -8.13
C HIS A 176 2.72 3.84 -9.47
N MET A 177 2.27 3.11 -10.50
CA MET A 177 2.99 3.12 -11.76
C MET A 177 3.06 4.54 -12.34
N SER A 178 4.16 4.91 -12.97
CA SER A 178 4.34 6.23 -13.63
C SER A 178 3.54 6.37 -14.93
N LEU A 179 2.40 5.69 -15.04
CA LEU A 179 1.51 5.76 -16.20
C LEU A 179 0.71 7.05 -16.15
N GLN A 180 0.68 7.77 -17.26
CA GLN A 180 -0.21 8.92 -17.43
C GLN A 180 -1.63 8.45 -17.79
N ARG A 181 -2.29 7.82 -16.82
CA ARG A 181 -3.61 7.20 -17.02
C ARG A 181 -4.57 7.42 -15.85
N GLY A 182 -5.71 8.02 -16.19
CA GLY A 182 -6.93 8.03 -15.37
C GLY A 182 -8.00 7.08 -15.92
N TRP A 183 -9.08 6.89 -15.15
CA TRP A 183 -10.22 6.05 -15.54
C TRP A 183 -11.42 6.81 -16.12
N GLY A 184 -11.27 8.11 -16.37
CA GLY A 184 -12.30 8.92 -17.01
C GLY A 184 -13.61 8.93 -16.22
N ARG A 185 -14.65 8.25 -16.72
CA ARG A 185 -15.96 8.14 -16.06
C ARG A 185 -15.99 7.14 -14.91
N LEU A 186 -15.04 6.21 -14.85
CA LEU A 186 -14.94 5.16 -13.83
C LEU A 186 -14.02 5.54 -12.67
N TRP A 187 -13.61 6.81 -12.57
CA TRP A 187 -12.69 7.31 -11.53
C TRP A 187 -13.19 7.07 -10.10
N TRP A 188 -14.51 6.98 -9.91
CA TRP A 188 -15.12 6.78 -8.59
C TRP A 188 -15.10 5.32 -8.13
N LEU A 189 -14.86 4.37 -9.06
CA LEU A 189 -14.94 2.95 -8.79
C LEU A 189 -13.59 2.36 -8.41
N LEU A 190 -12.54 2.64 -9.18
CA LEU A 190 -11.20 2.11 -8.94
C LEU A 190 -10.17 3.24 -8.88
N ASN A 191 -9.16 3.09 -8.05
CA ASN A 191 -8.03 4.03 -7.99
C ASN A 191 -7.17 3.85 -9.26
N SER A 192 -6.64 4.94 -9.78
CA SER A 192 -5.83 4.98 -11.00
C SER A 192 -4.44 5.56 -10.69
N PRO A 193 -3.45 5.30 -11.55
CA PRO A 193 -2.16 5.96 -11.48
C PRO A 193 -2.26 7.49 -11.32
N GLN A 194 -3.13 8.13 -12.11
CA GLN A 194 -3.39 9.58 -11.99
C GLN A 194 -3.97 9.99 -10.62
N TYR A 195 -5.00 9.27 -10.14
CA TYR A 195 -5.70 9.60 -8.89
C TYR A 195 -4.76 9.50 -7.69
N HIS A 196 -3.97 8.43 -7.64
CA HIS A 196 -2.95 8.21 -6.61
C HIS A 196 -1.72 9.13 -6.75
N ARG A 197 -1.36 9.53 -7.98
CA ARG A 197 -0.32 10.55 -8.17
C ARG A 197 -0.70 11.89 -7.57
N CYS A 198 -1.97 12.30 -7.70
CA CYS A 198 -2.46 13.52 -7.08
C CYS A 198 -2.34 13.42 -5.56
N HIS A 199 -2.68 12.28 -4.96
CA HIS A 199 -2.46 12.04 -3.54
C HIS A 199 -0.99 12.23 -3.10
N HIS A 200 -0.03 11.78 -3.91
CA HIS A 200 1.40 11.93 -3.66
C HIS A 200 1.97 13.34 -3.91
N SER A 201 1.13 14.28 -4.34
CA SER A 201 1.55 15.62 -4.69
C SER A 201 1.59 16.56 -3.49
N PHE A 202 2.65 17.37 -3.42
CA PHE A 202 2.79 18.44 -2.43
C PHE A 202 1.99 19.72 -2.77
N LEU A 203 1.22 19.75 -3.87
CA LEU A 203 0.46 20.93 -4.25
C LEU A 203 -0.71 21.16 -3.26
N PRO A 204 -1.01 22.42 -2.87
CA PRO A 204 -1.99 22.71 -1.82
C PRO A 204 -3.38 22.09 -2.02
N GLN A 205 -3.88 22.00 -3.26
CA GLN A 205 -5.18 21.42 -3.56
C GLN A 205 -5.24 19.89 -3.40
N HIS A 206 -4.09 19.22 -3.34
CA HIS A 206 -3.97 17.77 -3.22
C HIS A 206 -3.76 17.27 -1.79
N ILE A 207 -3.42 18.18 -0.86
CA ILE A 207 -3.16 17.81 0.53
C ILE A 207 -4.40 17.18 1.17
N ASP A 208 -4.20 16.04 1.83
CA ASP A 208 -5.25 15.23 2.46
C ASP A 208 -6.37 14.78 1.49
N ARG A 209 -6.03 14.58 0.21
CA ARG A 209 -6.95 14.07 -0.82
C ARG A 209 -6.59 12.67 -1.30
N ASN A 210 -7.57 11.98 -1.87
CA ASN A 210 -7.39 10.72 -2.61
C ASN A 210 -6.71 9.61 -1.77
N LEU A 211 -7.23 9.40 -0.56
CA LEU A 211 -6.64 8.52 0.44
C LEU A 211 -7.03 7.05 0.25
N ALA A 212 -8.05 6.73 -0.56
CA ALA A 212 -8.48 5.36 -0.76
C ALA A 212 -7.45 4.54 -1.56
N PRO A 213 -6.95 3.40 -1.05
CA PRO A 213 -5.96 2.59 -1.77
C PRO A 213 -6.50 1.99 -3.07
N MET A 214 -7.71 1.42 -3.05
CA MET A 214 -8.30 0.70 -4.17
C MET A 214 -9.62 1.30 -4.65
N PHE A 215 -10.55 1.65 -3.75
CA PHE A 215 -11.89 2.12 -4.12
C PHE A 215 -12.11 3.59 -3.71
N PRO A 216 -12.04 4.56 -4.65
CA PRO A 216 -12.32 5.98 -4.40
C PRO A 216 -13.71 6.28 -3.81
N ILE A 217 -14.61 5.31 -3.76
CA ILE A 217 -15.90 5.43 -3.08
C ILE A 217 -15.74 5.90 -1.62
N TRP A 218 -14.70 5.46 -0.89
CA TRP A 218 -14.46 5.92 0.48
C TRP A 218 -14.10 7.41 0.51
N ASP A 219 -13.24 7.85 -0.40
CA ASP A 219 -12.92 9.26 -0.53
C ASP A 219 -14.14 10.12 -0.84
N ILE A 220 -15.08 9.62 -1.65
CA ILE A 220 -16.33 10.32 -1.97
C ILE A 220 -17.22 10.40 -0.74
N LEU A 221 -17.41 9.28 -0.04
CA LEU A 221 -18.27 9.18 1.15
C LEU A 221 -17.78 10.07 2.30
N PHE A 222 -16.47 10.19 2.49
CA PHE A 222 -15.86 10.95 3.58
C PHE A 222 -15.33 12.33 3.14
N GLY A 223 -15.58 12.74 1.89
CA GLY A 223 -15.25 14.09 1.41
C GLY A 223 -13.75 14.36 1.20
N THR A 224 -12.94 13.32 0.99
CA THR A 224 -11.50 13.41 0.68
C THR A 224 -11.19 13.23 -0.82
N ALA A 225 -12.20 13.03 -1.66
CA ALA A 225 -12.01 12.89 -3.10
C ALA A 225 -11.58 14.20 -3.78
N TYR A 226 -10.60 14.09 -4.66
CA TYR A 226 -10.16 15.10 -5.62
C TYR A 226 -10.09 14.47 -7.00
N ARG A 227 -10.91 15.00 -7.91
CA ARG A 227 -10.95 14.55 -9.30
C ARG A 227 -10.06 15.45 -10.14
N ALA A 228 -8.91 14.92 -10.54
CA ALA A 228 -7.96 15.59 -11.40
C ALA A 228 -8.52 15.83 -12.81
N ALA A 229 -8.03 16.88 -13.49
CA ALA A 229 -8.25 17.06 -14.92
C ALA A 229 -7.56 15.94 -15.72
N ALA A 230 -7.98 15.69 -16.97
CA ALA A 230 -7.49 14.54 -17.75
C ALA A 230 -5.97 14.58 -18.03
N ASP A 231 -5.39 15.77 -18.07
CA ASP A 231 -3.98 16.08 -18.33
C ASP A 231 -3.20 16.47 -17.07
N GLU A 232 -3.81 16.37 -15.89
CA GLU A 232 -3.18 16.73 -14.63
C GLU A 232 -2.32 15.58 -14.09
N TYR A 233 -0.99 15.76 -14.15
CA TYR A 233 0.01 14.83 -13.64
C TYR A 233 1.05 15.61 -12.79
N PRO A 234 0.72 15.91 -11.52
CA PRO A 234 1.49 16.85 -10.73
C PRO A 234 2.86 16.27 -10.30
N PRO A 235 3.79 17.14 -9.85
CA PRO A 235 5.00 16.69 -9.18
C PRO A 235 4.65 16.03 -7.84
N THR A 236 5.48 15.07 -7.44
CA THR A 236 5.38 14.30 -6.19
C THR A 236 6.62 14.51 -5.32
N GLY A 237 6.62 14.00 -4.10
CA GLY A 237 7.70 14.18 -3.14
C GLY A 237 7.30 15.09 -1.98
N LEU A 238 8.23 15.33 -1.06
CA LEU A 238 8.07 16.30 0.03
C LEU A 238 8.65 17.67 -0.34
N GLN A 239 8.18 18.72 0.32
CA GLN A 239 8.82 20.04 0.32
C GLN A 239 9.35 20.42 1.71
N PRO A 240 10.65 20.74 1.86
CA PRO A 240 11.71 20.57 0.86
C PRO A 240 11.98 19.10 0.54
N SER A 241 12.57 18.82 -0.63
CA SER A 241 12.90 17.46 -1.05
C SER A 241 13.88 16.77 -0.09
N VAL A 242 13.64 15.48 0.17
CA VAL A 242 14.49 14.64 1.01
C VAL A 242 14.72 13.28 0.35
N ARG A 243 15.99 12.93 0.12
CA ARG A 243 16.40 11.59 -0.33
C ARG A 243 17.06 10.82 0.80
N PRO A 244 16.43 9.77 1.36
CA PRO A 244 17.01 8.98 2.43
C PRO A 244 18.12 8.04 1.94
N SER A 245 19.12 7.80 2.79
CA SER A 245 19.90 6.56 2.75
C SER A 245 19.07 5.40 3.33
N LEU A 246 19.51 4.14 3.15
CA LEU A 246 18.82 2.99 3.74
C LEU A 246 18.67 3.13 5.27
N LEU A 247 19.75 3.48 5.97
CA LEU A 247 19.71 3.74 7.41
C LEU A 247 18.78 4.91 7.75
N GLY A 248 18.80 5.97 6.93
CA GLY A 248 17.90 7.11 7.09
C GLY A 248 16.41 6.74 6.91
N ALA A 249 16.08 5.77 6.07
CA ALA A 249 14.73 5.24 5.90
C ALA A 249 14.32 4.30 7.04
N VAL A 250 15.25 3.55 7.63
CA VAL A 250 15.00 2.71 8.81
C VAL A 250 14.74 3.56 10.06
N LEU A 251 15.38 4.72 10.17
CA LEU A 251 15.22 5.67 11.28
C LEU A 251 14.34 6.87 10.93
N TRP A 252 13.53 6.76 9.87
CA TRP A 252 12.87 7.90 9.22
C TRP A 252 12.11 8.84 10.17
N PRO A 253 11.23 8.36 11.08
CA PRO A 253 10.48 9.24 11.97
C PRO A 253 11.35 10.06 12.93
N LEU A 254 12.60 9.66 13.17
CA LEU A 254 13.54 10.33 14.06
C LEU A 254 14.28 11.50 13.37
N ARG A 255 14.19 11.63 12.05
CA ARG A 255 14.89 12.68 11.30
C ARG A 255 14.22 14.04 11.43
N ALA A 256 15.02 15.10 11.39
CA ALA A 256 14.53 16.44 11.10
C ALA A 256 13.98 16.48 9.66
N GLY A 257 12.81 17.09 9.45
CA GLY A 257 12.17 17.18 8.12
C GLY A 257 11.16 16.09 7.77
N ALA A 258 10.98 15.06 8.62
CA ALA A 258 9.94 14.03 8.45
C ALA A 258 8.49 14.56 8.54
N SER A 259 8.31 15.87 8.76
CA SER A 259 7.02 16.57 8.89
C SER A 259 6.64 17.41 7.68
N GLY A 260 7.49 17.52 6.64
CA GLY A 260 7.12 18.23 5.40
C GLY A 260 5.88 17.63 4.75
N ARG A 261 5.15 18.42 3.96
CA ARG A 261 4.00 18.02 3.13
C ARG A 261 4.17 18.58 1.74
#